data_AF-A0A2A5B6V5-F1
#
_entry.id   AF-A0A2A5B6V5-F1
#
_cell.length_a   1.000
_cell.length_b   1.000
_cell.length_c   1.000
_cell.angle_alpha   90.00
_cell.angle_beta   90.00
_cell.angle_gamma   90.00
#
_symmetry.space_group_name_H-M   'P 1'
#
loop_
_entity.id
_entity.type
_entity.pdbx_description
1 polymer ?
#
loop_
_entity_poly.entity_id
_entity_poly.type
_entity_poly.pdbx_seq_one_letter_code
_entity_poly.pdbx_strand_id
1 'polypeptide(L)'
;MELTTEEQKIRDILIRLANESATISYSDMCIELGDSYDQNNPTKMEEFYKELSNVAVADFKLSKSLLSVVVVSERKGYPGDGFFTLAKDKGKFNGSENKTNQVVFFVNELRSVFKFWQNNMV
;
A
#
# COMPACT_ATOMS: atom_id res chain seq x y z
N MET A 1 -12.93 11.72 4.25
CA MET A 1 -12.21 12.15 3.04
C MET A 1 -12.79 11.30 1.95
N GLU A 2 -13.37 11.94 0.94
CA GLU A 2 -13.86 11.23 -0.24
C GLU A 2 -12.65 10.96 -1.14
N LEU A 3 -12.53 9.73 -1.62
CA LEU A 3 -11.47 9.33 -2.55
C LEU A 3 -11.81 9.82 -3.96
N THR A 4 -10.80 10.17 -4.75
CA THR A 4 -10.97 10.40 -6.18
C THR A 4 -11.32 9.11 -6.92
N THR A 5 -11.73 9.21 -8.19
CA THR A 5 -11.96 8.03 -9.03
C THR A 5 -10.73 7.12 -9.13
N GLU A 6 -9.54 7.71 -9.28
CA GLU A 6 -8.29 6.94 -9.38
C GLU A 6 -7.90 6.32 -8.04
N GLU A 7 -8.05 7.05 -6.94
CA GLU A 7 -7.85 6.52 -5.59
C GLU A 7 -8.83 5.38 -5.27
N GLN A 8 -10.08 5.45 -5.75
CA GLN A 8 -11.05 4.37 -5.58
C GLN A 8 -10.62 3.12 -6.35
N LYS A 9 -10.15 3.25 -7.60
CA LYS A 9 -9.60 2.11 -8.37
C LYS A 9 -8.41 1.48 -7.64
N ILE A 10 -7.48 2.30 -7.17
CA ILE A 10 -6.35 1.84 -6.35
C ILE A 10 -6.86 1.04 -5.15
N ARG A 11 -7.80 1.61 -4.39
CA ARG A 11 -8.37 0.98 -3.20
C ARG A 11 -8.99 -0.38 -3.50
N ASP A 12 -9.77 -0.48 -4.57
CA ASP A 12 -10.45 -1.72 -4.95
C ASP A 12 -9.45 -2.83 -5.29
N ILE A 13 -8.38 -2.50 -6.02
CA ILE A 13 -7.26 -3.42 -6.31
C ILE A 13 -6.60 -3.89 -5.00
N LEU A 14 -6.29 -2.97 -4.09
CA LEU A 14 -5.62 -3.34 -2.85
C LEU A 14 -6.50 -4.20 -1.93
N ILE A 15 -7.81 -3.94 -1.87
CA ILE A 15 -8.77 -4.78 -1.12
C ILE A 15 -8.86 -6.17 -1.73
N ARG A 16 -8.93 -6.27 -3.06
CA ARG A 16 -8.91 -7.57 -3.76
C ARG A 16 -7.66 -8.37 -3.41
N LEU A 17 -6.48 -7.76 -3.51
CA LEU A 17 -5.20 -8.39 -3.14
C LEU A 17 -5.17 -8.80 -1.66
N ALA A 18 -5.68 -7.95 -0.76
CA ALA A 18 -5.75 -8.27 0.66
C ALA A 18 -6.65 -9.48 0.95
N ASN A 19 -7.79 -9.58 0.27
CA ASN A 19 -8.68 -10.74 0.35
C ASN A 19 -8.02 -12.03 -0.16
N GLU A 20 -7.28 -11.92 -1.26
CA GLU A 20 -6.55 -13.04 -1.88
C GLU A 20 -5.24 -13.39 -1.14
N SER A 21 -4.88 -12.66 -0.08
CA SER A 21 -3.56 -12.77 0.58
C SER A 21 -2.38 -12.61 -0.40
N ALA A 22 -2.55 -11.74 -1.38
CA ALA A 22 -1.58 -11.48 -2.44
C ALA A 22 -0.88 -10.13 -2.25
N THR A 23 0.27 -9.98 -2.92
CA THR A 23 1.01 -8.72 -3.04
C THR A 23 1.20 -8.39 -4.52
N ILE A 24 1.34 -7.11 -4.84
CA ILE A 24 1.61 -6.62 -6.19
C ILE A 24 2.87 -5.75 -6.20
N SER A 25 3.61 -5.74 -7.30
CA SER A 25 4.70 -4.79 -7.47
C SER A 25 4.17 -3.40 -7.83
N TYR A 26 4.95 -2.34 -7.58
CA TYR A 26 4.57 -1.00 -8.07
C TYR A 26 4.41 -0.96 -9.59
N SER A 27 5.23 -1.72 -10.32
CA SER A 27 5.21 -1.81 -11.78
C SER A 27 3.94 -2.50 -12.27
N ASP A 28 3.63 -3.67 -11.73
CA ASP A 28 2.41 -4.43 -12.08
C ASP A 28 1.15 -3.64 -11.72
N MET A 29 1.19 -2.87 -10.62
CA MET A 29 0.09 -2.00 -10.23
C MET A 29 -0.16 -0.89 -11.25
N CYS A 30 0.88 -0.24 -11.77
CA CYS A 30 0.73 0.72 -12.87
C CYS A 30 0.19 0.06 -14.14
N ILE A 31 0.62 -1.17 -14.46
CA ILE A 31 0.10 -1.93 -15.61
C ILE A 31 -1.39 -2.22 -15.43
N GLU A 32 -1.81 -2.65 -14.24
CA GLU A 32 -3.21 -2.95 -13.94
C GLU A 32 -4.10 -1.71 -13.99
N LEU A 33 -3.58 -0.55 -13.58
CA LEU A 33 -4.28 0.74 -13.63
C LEU A 33 -4.27 1.38 -15.04
N GLY A 34 -3.44 0.87 -15.95
CA GLY A 34 -3.40 1.28 -17.36
C GLY A 34 -2.91 2.72 -17.57
N ASP A 35 -3.52 3.40 -18.55
CA ASP A 35 -3.10 4.72 -19.04
C ASP A 35 -3.05 5.83 -17.98
N SER A 36 -3.65 5.62 -16.81
CA SER A 36 -3.59 6.56 -15.68
C SER A 36 -2.15 6.76 -15.18
N TYR A 37 -1.27 5.76 -15.31
CA TYR A 37 0.09 5.81 -14.76
C TYR A 37 1.16 5.27 -15.72
N ASP A 38 1.89 6.18 -16.36
CA ASP A 38 3.07 5.85 -17.15
C ASP A 38 4.34 5.86 -16.27
N GLN A 39 4.98 4.70 -16.13
CA GLN A 39 6.22 4.54 -15.36
C GLN A 39 7.40 5.36 -15.91
N ASN A 40 7.35 5.75 -17.18
CA ASN A 40 8.37 6.59 -17.81
C ASN A 40 8.10 8.08 -17.62
N ASN A 41 6.96 8.44 -17.03
CA ASN A 41 6.57 9.81 -16.74
C ASN A 41 6.69 10.11 -15.23
N PRO A 42 7.71 10.87 -14.80
CA PRO A 42 7.94 11.16 -13.38
C PRO A 42 6.76 11.84 -12.69
N THR A 43 6.05 12.73 -13.38
CA THR A 43 4.88 13.44 -12.83
C THR A 43 3.73 12.47 -12.57
N LYS A 44 3.50 11.52 -13.49
CA LYS A 44 2.48 10.48 -13.29
C LYS A 44 2.80 9.53 -12.16
N MET A 45 4.08 9.20 -11.98
CA MET A 45 4.52 8.41 -10.84
C MET A 45 4.39 9.15 -9.51
N GLU A 46 4.64 10.46 -9.48
CA GLU A 46 4.41 11.28 -8.29
C GLU A 46 2.91 11.32 -7.91
N GLU A 47 2.03 11.50 -8.90
CA GLU A 47 0.57 11.42 -8.73
C GLU A 47 0.16 10.06 -8.12
N PHE A 48 0.65 8.96 -8.71
CA PHE A 48 0.41 7.60 -8.22
C PHE A 48 0.81 7.42 -6.75
N TYR A 49 2.03 7.80 -6.37
CA TYR A 49 2.50 7.63 -4.99
C TYR A 49 1.69 8.46 -3.98
N LYS A 50 1.24 9.65 -4.40
CA LYS A 50 0.38 10.50 -3.58
C LYS A 50 -1.00 9.86 -3.39
N GLU A 51 -1.62 9.38 -4.45
CA GLU A 51 -2.93 8.73 -4.41
C GLU A 51 -2.88 7.42 -3.61
N LEU A 52 -1.85 6.60 -3.79
CA LEU A 52 -1.61 5.40 -2.97
C LEU A 52 -1.48 5.73 -1.48
N SER A 53 -0.80 6.83 -1.15
CA SER A 53 -0.70 7.32 0.24
C SER A 53 -2.06 7.77 0.78
N ASN A 54 -2.85 8.49 -0.02
CA ASN A 54 -4.19 8.93 0.38
C ASN A 54 -5.13 7.76 0.66
N VAL A 55 -5.11 6.73 -0.19
CA VAL A 55 -5.88 5.49 0.02
C VAL A 55 -5.46 4.79 1.31
N ALA A 56 -4.15 4.64 1.54
CA ALA A 56 -3.63 4.02 2.76
C ALA A 56 -4.11 4.75 4.02
N VAL A 57 -4.22 6.09 3.97
CA VAL A 57 -4.72 6.91 5.08
C VAL A 57 -6.24 6.82 5.24
N ALA A 58 -6.99 6.73 4.13
CA ALA A 58 -8.45 6.66 4.17
C ALA A 58 -8.95 5.43 4.92
N ASP A 59 -8.37 4.27 4.65
CA ASP A 59 -8.75 3.01 5.30
C ASP A 59 -8.08 2.78 6.66
N PHE A 60 -7.04 3.54 6.98
CA PHE A 60 -6.28 3.38 8.23
C PHE A 60 -7.17 3.49 9.48
N LYS A 61 -8.14 4.41 9.50
CA LYS A 61 -9.03 4.58 10.66
C LYS A 61 -9.88 3.33 10.93
N LEU A 62 -10.26 2.64 9.85
CA LEU A 62 -11.12 1.47 9.84
C LEU A 62 -10.36 0.20 10.25
N SER A 63 -9.28 -0.15 9.53
CA SER A 63 -8.55 -1.40 9.73
C SER A 63 -7.47 -1.32 10.82
N LYS A 64 -7.07 -0.10 11.21
CA LYS A 64 -5.85 0.18 12.00
C LYS A 64 -4.56 -0.27 11.34
N SER A 65 -4.58 -0.63 10.06
CA SER A 65 -3.39 -1.00 9.28
C SER A 65 -3.38 -0.27 7.93
N LEU A 66 -2.18 -0.07 7.39
CA LEU A 66 -2.00 0.58 6.10
C LEU A 66 -2.19 -0.44 4.98
N LEU A 67 -3.30 -0.32 4.25
CA LEU A 67 -3.66 -1.22 3.16
C LEU A 67 -2.59 -1.29 2.06
N SER A 68 -1.87 -0.19 1.82
CA SER A 68 -0.76 -0.12 0.85
C SER A 68 0.43 -1.04 1.16
N VAL A 69 0.45 -1.74 2.31
CA VAL A 69 1.48 -2.75 2.65
C VAL A 69 1.55 -3.90 1.63
N VAL A 70 0.47 -4.15 0.87
CA VAL A 70 0.42 -5.18 -0.17
C VAL A 70 1.21 -4.80 -1.44
N VAL A 71 1.63 -3.53 -1.55
CA VAL A 71 2.44 -3.05 -2.68
C VAL A 71 3.92 -3.14 -2.32
N VAL A 72 4.67 -3.93 -3.06
CA VAL A 72 6.06 -4.29 -2.74
C VAL A 72 7.03 -3.86 -3.83
N SER A 73 8.29 -3.65 -3.45
CA SER A 73 9.38 -3.50 -4.42
C SER A 73 9.75 -4.85 -5.00
N GLU A 74 9.85 -4.96 -6.33
CA GLU A 74 10.36 -6.16 -7.00
C GLU A 74 11.77 -6.56 -6.52
N ARG A 75 12.60 -5.57 -6.18
CA ARG A 75 13.99 -5.81 -5.75
C ARG A 75 14.10 -6.23 -4.29
N LYS A 76 13.27 -5.64 -3.42
CA LYS A 76 13.37 -5.86 -1.96
C LYS A 76 12.45 -6.98 -1.46
N GLY A 77 11.32 -7.22 -2.14
CA GLY A 77 10.27 -8.15 -1.68
C GLY A 77 9.41 -7.61 -0.53
N TYR A 78 9.52 -6.31 -0.22
CA TYR A 78 8.74 -5.59 0.78
C TYR A 78 8.54 -4.13 0.33
N PRO A 79 7.67 -3.33 0.99
CA PRO A 79 7.34 -1.97 0.57
C PRO A 79 8.56 -1.02 0.46
N GLY A 80 8.40 0.05 -0.33
CA GLY A 80 9.41 1.10 -0.46
C GLY A 80 9.50 2.02 0.77
N ASP A 81 10.49 2.90 0.79
CA ASP A 81 10.79 3.77 1.94
C ASP A 81 9.62 4.73 2.27
N GLY A 82 8.88 5.19 1.24
CA GLY A 82 7.69 6.02 1.43
C GLY A 82 6.59 5.37 2.28
N PHE A 83 6.43 4.04 2.21
CA PHE A 83 5.50 3.31 3.06
C PHE A 83 5.93 3.35 4.53
N PHE A 84 7.22 3.16 4.82
CA PHE A 84 7.73 3.20 6.19
C PHE A 84 7.71 4.61 6.78
N THR A 85 7.95 5.64 5.96
CA THR A 85 7.75 7.04 6.36
C THR A 85 6.29 7.28 6.75
N LEU A 86 5.34 6.86 5.90
CA LEU A 86 3.92 6.98 6.22
C LEU A 86 3.53 6.19 7.49
N ALA A 87 4.06 4.98 7.66
CA ALA A 87 3.82 4.17 8.86
C ALA A 87 4.35 4.84 10.13
N LYS A 88 5.52 5.50 10.06
CA LYS A 88 6.08 6.29 11.14
C LYS A 88 5.22 7.51 11.46
N ASP A 89 4.76 8.23 10.44
CA ASP A 89 3.89 9.40 10.60
C ASP A 89 2.53 9.04 11.22
N LYS A 90 2.06 7.81 11.02
CA LYS A 90 0.87 7.25 11.68
C LYS A 90 1.15 6.59 13.02
N GLY A 91 2.39 6.64 13.52
CA GLY A 91 2.79 6.06 14.80
C GLY A 91 2.81 4.53 14.84
N LYS A 92 2.81 3.87 13.68
CA LYS A 92 2.85 2.39 13.57
C LYS A 92 4.27 1.83 13.55
N PHE A 93 5.22 2.58 13.00
CA PHE A 93 6.59 2.12 12.84
C PHE A 93 7.55 3.02 13.62
N ASN A 94 8.09 2.49 14.72
CA ASN A 94 9.05 3.18 15.59
C ASN A 94 10.44 2.51 15.57
N GLY A 95 10.65 1.52 14.70
CA GLY A 95 11.91 0.79 14.61
C GLY A 95 13.03 1.66 14.03
N SER A 96 14.28 1.35 14.36
CA SER A 96 15.41 1.87 13.56
C SER A 96 15.24 1.41 12.11
N GLU A 97 15.61 2.26 11.15
CA GLU A 97 15.50 2.03 9.69
C GLU A 97 16.40 0.89 9.16
N ASN A 98 16.86 -0.01 10.04
CA ASN A 98 17.54 -1.22 9.63
C ASN A 98 16.57 -2.18 8.93
N LYS A 99 17.12 -2.97 8.01
CA LYS A 99 16.38 -3.90 7.17
C LYS A 99 15.55 -4.91 7.98
N THR A 100 16.09 -5.42 9.09
CA THR A 100 15.42 -6.43 9.92
C THR A 100 14.11 -5.90 10.50
N ASN A 101 14.13 -4.69 11.06
CA ASN A 101 12.93 -4.07 11.64
C ASN A 101 11.87 -3.77 10.58
N GLN A 102 12.28 -3.29 9.41
CA GLN A 102 11.39 -3.06 8.28
C GLN A 102 10.68 -4.35 7.84
N VAL A 103 11.42 -5.45 7.71
CA VAL A 103 10.84 -6.74 7.32
C VAL A 103 9.90 -7.28 8.40
N VAL A 104 10.28 -7.20 9.68
CA VAL A 104 9.41 -7.63 10.79
C VAL A 104 8.11 -6.81 10.82
N PHE A 105 8.20 -5.50 10.67
CA PHE A 105 7.03 -4.64 10.58
C PHE A 105 6.15 -5.00 9.38
N PHE A 106 6.74 -5.13 8.19
CA PHE A 106 6.06 -5.52 6.97
C PHE A 106 5.25 -6.81 7.15
N VAL A 107 5.88 -7.88 7.64
CA VAL A 107 5.21 -9.18 7.82
C VAL A 107 4.03 -9.08 8.79
N ASN A 108 4.18 -8.33 9.88
CA ASN A 108 3.10 -8.16 10.87
C ASN A 108 1.95 -7.31 10.34
N GLU A 109 2.27 -6.23 9.62
CA GLU A 109 1.28 -5.35 9.03
C GLU A 109 0.51 -6.04 7.90
N LEU A 110 1.22 -6.80 7.03
CA LEU A 110 0.62 -7.59 5.97
C LEU A 110 -0.36 -8.63 6.50
N ARG A 111 0.02 -9.37 7.55
CA ARG A 111 -0.90 -10.32 8.23
C ARG A 111 -2.14 -9.62 8.79
N SER A 112 -1.97 -8.41 9.33
CA SER A 112 -3.07 -7.64 9.92
C SER A 112 -4.06 -7.18 8.85
N VAL A 113 -3.54 -6.72 7.70
CA VAL A 113 -4.34 -6.34 6.53
C VAL A 113 -5.10 -7.56 5.98
N PHE A 114 -4.44 -8.68 5.73
CA PHE A 114 -5.11 -9.89 5.23
C PHE A 114 -6.21 -10.37 6.18
N LYS A 115 -5.88 -10.48 7.48
CA LYS A 115 -6.86 -10.89 8.49
C LYS A 115 -8.07 -9.96 8.55
N PHE A 116 -7.86 -8.65 8.41
CA PHE A 116 -8.96 -7.69 8.47
C PHE A 116 -9.89 -7.83 7.26
N TRP A 117 -9.35 -7.84 6.04
CA TRP A 117 -10.17 -7.81 4.83
C TRP A 117 -10.82 -9.17 4.52
N GLN A 118 -10.16 -10.29 4.81
CA GLN A 118 -10.78 -11.62 4.62
C GLN A 118 -12.00 -11.86 5.51
N ASN A 119 -12.03 -11.28 6.71
CA ASN A 119 -13.12 -11.45 7.66
C ASN A 119 -14.22 -10.39 7.51
N ASN A 120 -13.93 -9.30 6.81
CA ASN A 120 -14.90 -8.26 6.48
C ASN A 120 -15.15 -8.33 4.97
N MET A 121 -16.04 -9.24 4.56
CA MET A 121 -16.59 -9.19 3.21
C MET A 121 -17.31 -7.84 3.06
N VAL A 122 -16.65 -6.88 2.38
CA VAL A 122 -17.25 -5.63 1.92
C VAL A 122 -17.67 -5.81 0.48
#